data_AF-A0A060C1H0-F1
#
_entry.id   AF-A0A060C1H0-F1
#
_cell.length_a   1.000
_cell.length_b   1.000
_cell.length_c   1.000
_cell.angle_alpha   90.00
_cell.angle_beta   90.00
_cell.angle_gamma   90.00
#
_symmetry.space_group_name_H-M   'P 1'
#
loop_
_entity.id
_entity.type
_entity.pdbx_description
1 polymer ?
#
loop_
_entity_poly.entity_id
_entity_poly.type
_entity_poly.pdbx_seq_one_letter_code
_entity_poly.pdbx_strand_id
1 'polypeptide(L)'
;MAESASGCESHRAVALQAALETITLLKNDNSAAPLDVGSVGTIAVIGPNSDRMLLGGYSGLPNYVSTVLQGIRDYVGSRARVVHHEGCKITNDGSWFHDEVTPSDPAEDRRSIAAAIEVARDADVIVLAVGGNEQTSREAWFG
;
A
#
# COMPACT_ATOMS: atom_id res chain seq x y z
N MET A 1 21.07 -22.73 6.78
CA MET A 1 20.17 -23.84 6.40
C MET A 1 18.69 -23.42 6.36
N ALA A 2 18.19 -22.57 7.26
CA ALA A 2 16.81 -22.06 7.16
C ALA A 2 16.64 -21.03 6.02
N GLU A 3 17.59 -20.10 5.86
CA GLU A 3 17.56 -19.06 4.80
C GLU A 3 17.76 -19.61 3.38
N SER A 4 18.36 -20.80 3.24
CA SER A 4 18.50 -21.47 1.94
C SER A 4 17.18 -22.05 1.41
N ALA A 5 16.14 -22.13 2.26
CA ALA A 5 14.82 -22.66 1.89
C ALA A 5 13.68 -21.64 2.09
N SER A 6 13.73 -20.81 3.14
CA SER A 6 12.70 -19.81 3.44
C SER A 6 13.12 -18.41 2.98
N GLY A 7 12.34 -17.79 2.11
CA GLY A 7 12.60 -16.45 1.58
C GLY A 7 13.80 -16.34 0.64
N CYS A 8 14.28 -17.46 0.09
CA CYS A 8 15.39 -17.47 -0.86
C CYS A 8 15.03 -16.73 -2.17
N GLU A 9 16.05 -16.33 -2.93
CA GLU A 9 15.89 -15.52 -4.14
C GLU A 9 14.96 -16.15 -5.17
N SER A 10 15.05 -17.46 -5.41
CA SER A 10 14.18 -18.16 -6.36
C SER A 10 12.70 -18.10 -5.96
N HIS A 11 12.38 -18.27 -4.67
CA HIS A 11 10.99 -18.15 -4.19
C HIS A 11 10.49 -16.70 -4.29
N ARG A 12 11.34 -15.71 -3.99
CA ARG A 12 10.98 -14.30 -4.15
C ARG A 12 10.77 -13.91 -5.61
N ALA A 13 11.56 -14.46 -6.53
CA ALA A 13 11.38 -14.23 -7.96
C ALA A 13 10.03 -14.77 -8.46
N VAL A 14 9.63 -15.96 -8.02
CA VAL A 14 8.30 -16.53 -8.33
C VAL A 14 7.18 -15.68 -7.71
N ALA A 15 7.33 -15.25 -6.45
CA ALA A 15 6.35 -14.37 -5.80
C ALA A 15 6.20 -13.03 -6.53
N LEU A 16 7.30 -12.43 -6.98
CA LEU A 16 7.30 -11.22 -7.79
C LEU A 16 6.59 -11.44 -9.14
N GLN A 17 6.91 -12.54 -9.83
CA GLN A 17 6.24 -12.88 -11.10
C GLN A 17 4.73 -13.03 -10.91
N ALA A 18 4.30 -13.76 -9.88
CA ALA A 18 2.88 -13.92 -9.56
C ALA A 18 2.21 -12.56 -9.26
N ALA A 19 2.87 -11.65 -8.54
CA ALA A 19 2.36 -10.31 -8.28
C ALA A 19 2.21 -9.48 -9.58
N LEU A 20 3.18 -9.58 -10.49
CA LEU A 20 3.14 -8.87 -11.78
C LEU A 20 2.03 -9.38 -12.71
N GLU A 21 1.66 -10.66 -12.62
CA GLU A 21 0.65 -11.30 -13.46
C GLU A 21 -0.78 -11.23 -12.90
N THR A 22 -0.95 -10.86 -11.62
CA THR A 22 -2.26 -10.88 -10.93
C THR A 22 -2.94 -9.51 -10.83
N ILE A 23 -2.20 -8.40 -10.96
CA ILE A 23 -2.76 -7.05 -10.90
C ILE A 23 -3.62 -6.80 -12.16
N THR A 24 -4.87 -6.35 -11.95
CA THR A 24 -5.81 -6.06 -13.04
C THR A 24 -6.01 -4.55 -13.19
N LEU A 25 -5.76 -4.02 -14.39
CA LEU A 25 -6.07 -2.64 -14.74
C LEU A 25 -7.55 -2.51 -15.12
N LEU A 26 -8.37 -2.03 -14.18
CA LEU A 26 -9.82 -1.94 -14.38
C LEU A 26 -10.25 -0.80 -15.32
N LYS A 27 -9.52 0.32 -15.30
CA LYS A 27 -9.81 1.51 -16.10
C LYS A 27 -8.51 2.25 -16.41
N ASN A 28 -8.41 2.81 -17.62
CA ASN A 28 -7.26 3.62 -18.04
C ASN A 28 -7.71 4.84 -18.86
N ASP A 29 -8.38 5.77 -18.19
CA ASP A 29 -8.83 7.01 -18.84
C ASP A 29 -7.64 7.89 -19.21
N ASN A 30 -7.74 8.59 -20.35
CA ASN A 30 -6.73 9.52 -20.85
C ASN A 30 -5.32 8.93 -20.96
N SER A 31 -5.21 7.60 -21.06
CA SER A 31 -3.92 6.89 -21.07
C SER A 31 -3.05 7.25 -19.86
N ALA A 32 -3.66 7.38 -18.68
CA ALA A 32 -2.98 7.70 -17.43
C ALA A 32 -1.84 6.72 -17.08
N ALA A 33 -1.96 5.45 -17.50
CA ALA A 33 -0.91 4.45 -17.39
C ALA A 33 -0.42 3.98 -18.78
N PRO A 34 0.88 3.63 -18.93
CA PRO A 34 1.93 3.71 -17.91
C PRO A 34 2.39 5.15 -17.65
N LEU A 35 2.79 5.43 -16.40
CA LEU A 35 3.35 6.73 -16.03
C LEU A 35 4.75 6.89 -16.64
N ASP A 36 4.99 8.01 -17.29
CA ASP A 36 6.34 8.42 -17.69
C ASP A 36 7.03 9.11 -16.52
N VAL A 37 7.79 8.32 -15.74
CA VAL A 37 8.56 8.83 -14.59
C VAL A 37 9.57 9.91 -15.00
N GLY A 38 9.99 9.97 -16.27
CA GLY A 38 10.93 11.00 -16.75
C GLY A 38 10.32 12.40 -16.85
N SER A 39 8.98 12.50 -16.94
CA SER A 39 8.26 13.78 -17.02
C SER A 39 7.55 14.16 -15.72
N VAL A 40 7.55 13.28 -14.71
CA VAL A 40 6.93 13.52 -13.41
C VAL A 40 7.96 14.07 -12.42
N GLY A 41 7.74 15.29 -11.91
CA GLY A 41 8.59 15.89 -10.90
C GLY A 41 8.30 15.38 -9.49
N THR A 42 7.02 15.31 -9.11
CA THR A 42 6.57 14.88 -7.78
C THR A 42 5.39 13.91 -7.86
N ILE A 43 5.51 12.78 -7.13
CA ILE A 43 4.44 11.79 -6.92
C ILE A 43 4.00 11.86 -5.45
N ALA A 44 2.71 12.07 -5.21
CA ALA A 44 2.10 11.89 -3.91
C ALA A 44 1.52 10.48 -3.78
N VAL A 45 1.99 9.71 -2.81
CA VAL A 45 1.43 8.39 -2.48
C VAL A 45 0.55 8.57 -1.25
N ILE A 46 -0.76 8.41 -1.40
CA ILE A 46 -1.75 8.73 -0.37
C ILE A 46 -2.61 7.51 -0.09
N GLY A 47 -3.07 7.33 1.15
CA GLY A 47 -4.13 6.37 1.50
C GLY A 47 -3.72 5.39 2.60
N PRO A 48 -4.70 4.75 3.27
CA PRO A 48 -4.48 3.87 4.43
C PRO A 48 -3.60 2.66 4.11
N ASN A 49 -3.57 2.25 2.85
CA ASN A 49 -2.82 1.08 2.38
C ASN A 49 -1.52 1.47 1.65
N SER A 50 -1.12 2.74 1.70
CA SER A 50 0.07 3.24 1.00
C SER A 50 1.37 2.71 1.59
N ASP A 51 1.49 2.62 2.92
CA ASP A 51 2.71 2.17 3.59
C ASP A 51 2.42 1.05 4.60
N ARG A 52 1.67 0.04 4.14
CA ARG A 52 1.26 -1.11 4.95
C ARG A 52 1.68 -2.42 4.30
N MET A 53 2.07 -3.39 5.12
CA MET A 53 2.23 -4.78 4.68
C MET A 53 0.84 -5.39 4.46
N LEU A 54 0.49 -5.68 3.21
CA LEU A 54 -0.79 -6.27 2.83
C LEU A 54 -0.57 -7.74 2.45
N LEU A 55 -0.72 -8.62 3.43
CA LEU A 55 -0.51 -10.06 3.26
C LEU A 55 -1.83 -10.85 3.33
N GLY A 56 -2.89 -10.24 3.84
CA GLY A 56 -4.16 -10.91 4.08
C GLY A 56 -4.09 -11.89 5.26
N GLY A 57 -5.19 -12.61 5.47
CA GLY A 57 -5.28 -13.64 6.50
C GLY A 57 -4.31 -14.79 6.30
N TYR A 58 -4.09 -15.57 7.36
CA TYR A 58 -3.25 -16.77 7.34
C TYR A 58 -1.78 -16.52 6.97
N SER A 59 -1.30 -15.29 7.15
CA SER A 59 0.07 -14.88 6.86
C SER A 59 0.89 -14.72 8.12
N GLY A 60 2.09 -15.31 8.14
CA GLY A 60 3.14 -14.98 9.10
C GLY A 60 3.92 -13.74 8.67
N LEU A 61 4.81 -13.23 9.52
CA LEU A 61 5.72 -12.14 9.16
C LEU A 61 6.81 -12.67 8.22
N PRO A 62 6.89 -12.19 6.97
CA PRO A 62 7.92 -12.64 6.03
C PRO A 62 9.26 -11.94 6.31
N ASN A 63 10.36 -12.58 5.92
CA ASN A 63 11.70 -11.97 5.98
C ASN A 63 11.86 -10.78 5.02
N TYR A 64 11.05 -10.72 3.97
CA TYR A 64 11.08 -9.69 2.94
C TYR A 64 9.66 -9.28 2.59
N VAL A 65 9.42 -7.97 2.56
CA VAL A 65 8.15 -7.36 2.18
C VAL A 65 8.41 -5.99 1.59
N SER A 66 7.54 -5.55 0.70
CA SER A 66 7.52 -4.18 0.20
C SER A 66 6.11 -3.64 0.34
N THR A 67 6.00 -2.41 0.83
CA THR A 67 4.75 -1.64 0.79
C THR A 67 4.59 -0.98 -0.58
N VAL A 68 3.41 -0.45 -0.90
CA VAL A 68 3.20 0.33 -2.13
C VAL A 68 4.15 1.52 -2.18
N LEU A 69 4.28 2.26 -1.08
CA LEU A 69 5.19 3.40 -0.94
C LEU A 69 6.65 3.00 -1.17
N GLN A 70 7.09 1.91 -0.54
CA GLN A 70 8.46 1.44 -0.69
C GLN A 70 8.74 1.01 -2.14
N GLY A 71 7.84 0.25 -2.76
CA GLY A 71 7.97 -0.17 -4.16
C GLY A 71 8.02 1.02 -5.13
N ILE A 72 7.21 2.06 -4.91
CA ILE A 72 7.25 3.29 -5.71
C ILE A 72 8.59 4.01 -5.53
N ARG A 73 9.05 4.20 -4.28
CA ARG A 73 10.34 4.85 -3.98
C ARG A 73 11.50 4.11 -4.63
N ASP A 74 11.55 2.80 -4.50
CA ASP A 74 12.60 1.95 -5.08
C ASP A 74 12.58 1.99 -6.60
N TYR A 75 11.38 1.96 -7.20
CA TYR A 75 11.24 2.05 -8.65
C TYR A 75 11.70 3.41 -9.17
N VAL A 76 11.22 4.53 -8.63
CA VAL A 76 11.53 5.86 -9.19
C VAL A 76 12.95 6.32 -8.87
N GLY A 77 13.49 5.93 -7.72
CA GLY A 77 14.81 6.37 -7.25
C GLY A 77 14.89 7.90 -7.14
N SER A 78 15.89 8.50 -7.76
CA SER A 78 16.09 9.96 -7.76
C SER A 78 15.37 10.70 -8.90
N ARG A 79 14.63 10.00 -9.76
CA ARG A 79 14.01 10.59 -10.96
C ARG A 79 12.80 11.47 -10.66
N ALA A 80 12.10 11.19 -9.56
CA ALA A 80 10.96 11.96 -9.09
C ALA A 80 10.99 12.05 -7.56
N ARG A 81 10.46 13.14 -7.02
CA ARG A 81 10.25 13.29 -5.58
C ARG A 81 9.00 12.51 -5.15
N VAL A 82 9.11 11.69 -4.10
CA VAL A 82 7.97 10.96 -3.54
C VAL A 82 7.57 11.57 -2.20
N VAL A 83 6.37 12.12 -2.11
CA VAL A 83 5.75 12.58 -0.86
C VAL A 83 4.65 11.61 -0.44
N HIS A 84 4.35 11.58 0.86
CA HIS A 84 3.45 10.57 1.43
C HIS A 84 2.59 11.14 2.54
N HIS A 85 1.36 10.64 2.63
CA HIS A 85 0.46 10.83 3.78
C HIS A 85 -0.56 9.69 3.85
N GLU A 86 -0.88 9.20 5.04
CA GLU A 86 -1.86 8.11 5.23
C GLU A 86 -3.28 8.53 4.78
N GLY A 87 -3.65 9.79 4.99
CA GLY A 87 -4.92 10.36 4.53
C GLY A 87 -6.08 10.04 5.47
N CYS A 88 -6.43 8.77 5.64
CA CYS A 88 -7.42 8.33 6.63
C CYS A 88 -7.09 6.91 7.07
N LYS A 89 -7.80 6.43 8.10
CA LYS A 89 -7.71 5.04 8.54
C LYS A 89 -8.92 4.23 8.05
N ILE A 90 -8.74 2.91 7.98
CA ILE A 90 -9.84 1.95 7.73
C ILE A 90 -10.41 1.49 9.08
N THR A 91 -9.52 1.07 9.98
CA THR A 91 -9.80 0.78 11.39
C THR A 91 -8.61 1.29 12.22
N ASN A 92 -8.78 1.44 13.54
CA ASN A 92 -7.72 1.99 14.39
C ASN A 92 -6.48 1.08 14.51
N ASP A 93 -6.67 -0.22 14.34
CA ASP A 93 -5.64 -1.25 14.51
C ASP A 93 -5.28 -1.92 13.17
N GLY A 94 -6.30 -2.50 12.53
CA GLY A 94 -6.16 -3.22 11.28
C GLY A 94 -5.47 -4.58 11.42
N SER A 95 -4.99 -5.00 12.59
CA SER A 95 -4.36 -6.31 12.78
C SER A 95 -5.33 -7.48 12.60
N TRP A 96 -4.88 -8.54 11.91
CA TRP A 96 -5.59 -9.82 11.84
C TRP A 96 -5.78 -10.46 13.23
N PHE A 97 -4.81 -10.27 14.13
CA PHE A 97 -4.73 -10.95 15.42
C PHE A 97 -5.58 -10.30 16.52
N HIS A 98 -6.17 -9.14 16.27
CA HIS A 98 -6.95 -8.40 17.26
C HIS A 98 -8.44 -8.40 16.90
N ASP A 99 -9.26 -8.90 17.83
CA ASP A 99 -10.66 -9.17 17.55
C ASP A 99 -11.57 -7.95 17.57
N GLU A 100 -11.26 -6.98 18.42
CA GLU A 100 -12.02 -5.75 18.49
C GLU A 100 -11.82 -4.92 17.22
N VAL A 101 -12.91 -4.76 16.46
CA VAL A 101 -12.92 -3.93 15.25
C VAL A 101 -13.45 -2.56 15.62
N THR A 102 -12.53 -1.61 15.79
CA THR A 102 -12.88 -0.22 16.07
C THR A 102 -12.69 0.61 14.82
N PRO A 103 -13.77 1.16 14.22
CA PRO A 103 -13.67 2.11 13.13
C PRO A 103 -12.85 3.34 13.55
N SER A 104 -12.23 3.99 12.57
CA SER A 104 -11.61 5.29 12.78
C SER A 104 -12.65 6.37 13.10
N ASP A 105 -12.23 7.42 13.80
CA ASP A 105 -13.07 8.59 14.04
C ASP A 105 -13.19 9.43 12.75
N PRO A 106 -14.40 9.59 12.18
CA PRO A 106 -14.60 10.39 10.97
C PRO A 106 -14.13 11.85 11.09
N ALA A 107 -14.12 12.42 12.30
CA ALA A 107 -13.63 13.78 12.51
C ALA A 107 -12.10 13.87 12.40
N GLU A 108 -11.37 12.89 12.94
CA GLU A 108 -9.92 12.76 12.77
C GLU A 108 -9.56 12.44 11.32
N ASP A 109 -10.30 11.52 10.68
CA ASP A 109 -10.08 11.21 9.26
C ASP A 109 -10.26 12.44 8.38
N ARG A 110 -11.28 13.28 8.63
CA ARG A 110 -11.43 14.56 7.90
C ARG A 110 -10.24 15.50 8.09
N ARG A 111 -9.67 15.57 9.30
CA ARG A 111 -8.45 16.37 9.56
C ARG A 111 -7.24 15.81 8.82
N SER A 112 -7.07 14.49 8.86
CA SER A 112 -5.97 13.79 8.18
C SER A 112 -6.08 13.91 6.64
N ILE A 113 -7.29 13.85 6.09
CA ILE A 113 -7.55 14.10 4.66
C ILE A 113 -7.17 15.53 4.29
N ALA A 114 -7.52 16.53 5.11
CA ALA A 114 -7.11 17.91 4.88
C ALA A 114 -5.57 18.05 4.85
N ALA A 115 -4.86 17.38 5.74
CA ALA A 115 -3.39 17.35 5.71
C ALA A 115 -2.83 16.64 4.47
N ALA A 116 -3.46 15.55 4.01
CA ALA A 116 -3.08 14.86 2.77
C ALA A 116 -3.25 15.76 1.53
N ILE A 117 -4.31 16.60 1.51
CA ILE A 117 -4.52 17.59 0.44
C ILE A 117 -3.35 18.58 0.41
N GLU A 118 -2.88 19.06 1.56
CA GLU A 118 -1.71 19.96 1.61
C GLU A 118 -0.44 19.28 1.09
N VAL A 119 -0.20 18.01 1.46
CA VAL A 119 0.96 17.23 1.00
C VAL A 119 0.92 17.00 -0.52
N ALA A 120 -0.26 16.73 -1.07
CA ALA A 120 -0.45 16.45 -2.48
C ALA A 120 -0.61 17.71 -3.36
N ARG A 121 -0.67 18.91 -2.76
CA ARG A 121 -1.01 20.17 -3.46
C ARG A 121 -0.14 20.43 -4.69
N ASP A 122 1.16 20.16 -4.59
CA ASP A 122 2.15 20.42 -5.65
C ASP A 122 2.62 19.12 -6.32
N ALA A 123 1.86 18.03 -6.21
CA ALA A 123 2.18 16.77 -6.88
C ALA A 123 1.64 16.76 -8.31
N ASP A 124 2.45 16.28 -9.26
CA ASP A 124 2.03 16.11 -10.65
C ASP A 124 1.13 14.87 -10.80
N VAL A 125 1.38 13.86 -9.97
CA VAL A 125 0.64 12.59 -9.95
C VAL A 125 0.30 12.21 -8.51
N ILE A 126 -0.92 11.73 -8.30
CA ILE A 126 -1.36 11.15 -7.03
C ILE A 126 -1.64 9.66 -7.24
N VAL A 127 -0.98 8.82 -6.44
CA VAL A 127 -1.27 7.39 -6.32
C VAL A 127 -2.05 7.16 -5.04
N LEU A 128 -3.33 6.80 -5.18
CA LEU A 128 -4.22 6.53 -4.05
C LEU A 128 -4.27 5.02 -3.75
N ALA A 129 -3.71 4.60 -2.62
CA ALA A 129 -3.71 3.22 -2.14
C ALA A 129 -4.82 3.01 -1.09
N VAL A 130 -5.98 2.54 -1.56
CA VAL A 130 -7.20 2.32 -0.77
C VAL A 130 -7.66 0.87 -0.88
N GLY A 131 -8.66 0.49 -0.07
CA GLY A 131 -9.25 -0.84 -0.08
C GLY A 131 -9.84 -1.18 1.28
N GLY A 132 -9.76 -2.44 1.67
CA GLY A 132 -9.98 -2.91 3.03
C GLY A 132 -8.66 -3.23 3.75
N ASN A 133 -8.78 -3.73 4.96
CA ASN A 133 -7.70 -4.37 5.72
C ASN A 133 -8.19 -5.70 6.31
N GLU A 134 -7.31 -6.37 7.04
CA GLU A 134 -7.57 -7.67 7.66
C GLU A 134 -8.78 -7.63 8.62
N GLN A 135 -9.07 -6.52 9.31
CA GLN A 135 -10.24 -6.45 10.20
C GLN A 135 -11.57 -6.30 9.45
N THR A 136 -11.56 -5.70 8.26
CA THR A 136 -12.76 -5.59 7.41
C THR A 136 -13.08 -6.86 6.61
N SER A 137 -12.11 -7.76 6.48
CA SER A 137 -12.25 -9.03 5.77
C SER A 137 -11.35 -10.10 6.40
N ARG A 138 -11.90 -10.85 7.36
CA ARG A 138 -11.25 -11.98 8.03
C ARG A 138 -12.23 -13.07 8.40
N GLU A 139 -11.68 -14.22 8.78
CA GLU A 139 -12.46 -15.26 9.42
C GLU A 139 -12.92 -14.80 10.81
N ALA A 140 -14.20 -15.05 11.09
CA ALA A 140 -14.76 -14.82 12.42
C ALA A 140 -14.43 -16.02 13.31
N TRP A 141 -13.55 -15.80 14.29
CA TRP A 141 -13.24 -16.80 15.30
C TRP A 141 -14.05 -16.50 16.56
N PHE A 142 -14.63 -17.52 17.16
CA PHE A 142 -15.26 -17.39 18.47
C PHE A 142 -14.18 -17.51 19.54
N GLY A 143 -13.89 -16.41 20.24
CA GLY A 143 -13.18 -16.38 21.52
C GLY A 143 -14.17 -16.46 22.68
#